data_AF-A0A7W4GZV8-F1
#
_entry.id   AF-A0A7W4GZV8-F1
#
_cell.length_a   1.000
_cell.length_b   1.000
_cell.length_c   1.000
_cell.angle_alpha   90.00
_cell.angle_beta   90.00
_cell.angle_gamma   90.00
#
_symmetry.space_group_name_H-M   'P 1'
#
loop_
_entity.id
_entity.type
_entity.pdbx_description
1 polymer ?
#
loop_
_entity_poly.entity_id
_entity_poly.type
_entity_poly.pdbx_seq_one_letter_code
_entity_poly.pdbx_strand_id
1 'polypeptide(L)'
;MVTFNDPRADADEAREALRGLAHATRTIDEAGDTYAVLGALSAGLASLGQSLDQLAEWHHRNADRAVTDTGSRDAGRRYAVEAADDLHDAATLVERVRAVVDEAWNVNGRIAWHPAPQPTTPRPVRRLAEPSLFGAGAPQRQAVDGLAR
;
A
#
# COMPACT_ATOMS: atom_id res chain seq x y z
N MET A 1 -23.43 3.49 -12.76
CA MET A 1 -22.91 2.53 -13.76
C MET A 1 -21.91 3.31 -14.58
N VAL A 2 -20.65 2.89 -14.63
CA VAL A 2 -19.65 3.50 -15.51
C VAL A 2 -20.05 3.20 -16.95
N THR A 3 -20.12 4.23 -17.79
CA THR A 3 -20.56 4.11 -19.18
C THR A 3 -19.40 4.10 -20.17
N PHE A 4 -18.16 4.42 -19.76
CA PHE A 4 -16.94 4.43 -20.59
C PHE A 4 -17.07 5.20 -21.92
N ASN A 5 -18.03 6.13 -22.00
CA ASN A 5 -18.40 6.85 -23.23
C ASN A 5 -18.12 8.35 -23.13
N ASP A 6 -17.69 8.84 -21.96
CA ASP A 6 -17.35 10.24 -21.73
C ASP A 6 -15.91 10.32 -21.23
N PRO A 7 -14.92 10.44 -22.13
CA PRO A 7 -13.51 10.41 -21.78
C PRO A 7 -13.11 11.53 -20.80
N ARG A 8 -13.88 12.63 -20.74
CA ARG A 8 -13.62 13.71 -19.78
C ARG A 8 -14.09 13.30 -18.39
N ALA A 9 -15.33 12.82 -18.25
CA ALA A 9 -15.84 12.35 -16.97
C ALA A 9 -15.02 11.17 -16.45
N ASP A 10 -14.68 10.22 -17.33
CA ASP A 10 -13.86 9.05 -16.99
C ASP A 10 -12.44 9.46 -16.51
N ALA A 11 -11.85 10.52 -17.08
CA ALA A 11 -10.58 11.06 -16.62
C ALA A 11 -10.68 11.71 -15.22
N ASP A 12 -11.78 12.41 -14.92
CA ASP A 12 -12.03 12.97 -13.59
C ASP A 12 -12.23 11.87 -12.54
N GLU A 13 -12.96 10.80 -12.90
CA GLU A 13 -13.13 9.61 -12.05
C GLU A 13 -11.79 8.90 -11.79
N ALA A 14 -10.97 8.71 -12.83
CA ALA A 14 -9.65 8.11 -12.70
C ALA A 14 -8.75 8.93 -11.75
N ARG A 15 -8.79 10.26 -11.86
CA ARG A 15 -8.06 11.16 -10.96
C ARG A 15 -8.51 11.00 -9.50
N GLU A 16 -9.81 10.92 -9.25
CA GLU A 16 -10.33 10.71 -7.88
C GLU A 16 -9.98 9.31 -7.35
N ALA A 17 -10.06 8.27 -8.18
CA ALA A 17 -9.66 6.92 -7.81
C ALA A 17 -8.18 6.86 -7.40
N LEU A 18 -7.29 7.49 -8.18
CA LEU A 18 -5.86 7.58 -7.86
C LEU A 18 -5.58 8.37 -6.57
N ARG A 19 -6.34 9.45 -6.30
CA ARG A 19 -6.27 10.18 -5.03
C ARG A 19 -6.72 9.33 -3.85
N GLY A 20 -7.82 8.62 -4.00
CA GLY A 20 -8.32 7.67 -3.00
C GLY A 20 -7.29 6.59 -2.71
N LEU A 21 -6.67 6.02 -3.75
CA LEU A 21 -5.60 5.02 -3.62
C LEU A 21 -4.38 5.59 -2.89
N ALA A 22 -3.91 6.78 -3.28
CA ALA A 22 -2.79 7.45 -2.62
C ALA A 22 -3.07 7.77 -1.14
N HIS A 23 -4.34 8.02 -0.78
CA HIS A 23 -4.74 8.19 0.61
C HIS A 23 -4.73 6.86 1.37
N ALA A 24 -5.38 5.82 0.82
CA ALA A 24 -5.54 4.52 1.47
C ALA A 24 -4.21 3.77 1.65
N THR A 25 -3.29 3.89 0.69
CA THR A 25 -1.97 3.23 0.75
C THR A 25 -1.06 3.74 1.88
N ARG A 26 -1.42 4.82 2.57
CA ARG A 26 -0.71 5.28 3.78
C ARG A 26 -0.88 4.31 4.96
N THR A 27 -1.97 3.55 4.98
CA THR A 27 -2.33 2.63 6.05
C THR A 27 -2.94 1.38 5.44
N ILE A 28 -2.12 0.36 5.21
CA ILE A 28 -2.57 -0.96 4.78
C ILE A 28 -2.54 -1.86 6.03
N ASP A 29 -3.72 -2.24 6.52
CA ASP A 29 -3.86 -3.00 7.76
C ASP A 29 -3.54 -4.49 7.56
N GLU A 30 -4.03 -5.06 6.46
CA GLU A 30 -3.80 -6.47 6.11
C GLU A 30 -2.70 -6.58 5.06
N ALA A 31 -1.60 -7.25 5.41
CA ALA A 31 -0.45 -7.36 4.51
C ALA A 31 -0.79 -8.07 3.19
N GLY A 32 -1.82 -8.93 3.19
CA GLY A 32 -2.36 -9.57 1.99
C GLY A 32 -2.95 -8.58 0.97
N ASP A 33 -3.45 -7.43 1.40
CA ASP A 33 -4.06 -6.42 0.52
C ASP A 33 -3.03 -5.77 -0.40
N THR A 34 -1.75 -5.75 -0.01
CA THR A 34 -0.65 -5.23 -0.83
C THR A 34 -0.57 -5.94 -2.19
N TYR A 35 -0.85 -7.24 -2.24
CA TYR A 35 -0.85 -8.00 -3.48
C TYR A 35 -2.00 -7.57 -4.40
N ALA A 36 -3.21 -7.40 -3.87
CA ALA A 36 -4.35 -6.94 -4.65
C ALA A 36 -4.15 -5.50 -5.16
N VAL A 37 -3.60 -4.62 -4.30
CA VAL A 37 -3.29 -3.23 -4.65
C VAL A 37 -2.27 -3.14 -5.78
N LEU A 38 -1.18 -3.92 -5.72
CA LEU A 38 -0.15 -3.92 -6.77
C LEU A 38 -0.70 -4.45 -8.10
N GLY A 39 -1.52 -5.51 -8.07
CA GLY A 39 -2.19 -6.03 -9.28
C GLY A 39 -3.14 -5.02 -9.92
N ALA A 40 -3.95 -4.34 -9.11
CA ALA A 40 -4.85 -3.29 -9.59
C ALA A 40 -4.07 -2.09 -10.15
N LEU A 41 -2.95 -1.71 -9.53
CA LEU A 41 -2.08 -0.65 -10.03
C LEU A 41 -1.43 -1.01 -11.37
N SER A 42 -0.95 -2.25 -11.54
CA SER A 42 -0.43 -2.72 -12.83
C SER A 42 -1.49 -2.65 -13.94
N ALA A 43 -2.71 -3.14 -13.67
CA ALA A 43 -3.81 -3.03 -14.61
C ALA A 43 -4.17 -1.57 -14.94
N GLY A 44 -4.18 -0.70 -13.93
CA GLY A 44 -4.41 0.73 -14.11
C GLY A 44 -3.34 1.42 -14.95
N LEU A 45 -2.06 1.06 -14.78
CA LEU A 45 -0.96 1.56 -15.61
C LEU A 45 -1.10 1.09 -17.07
N ALA A 46 -1.53 -0.15 -17.31
CA ALA A 46 -1.80 -0.64 -18.66
C ALA A 46 -2.90 0.20 -19.35
N SER A 47 -4.00 0.45 -18.64
CA SER A 47 -5.08 1.29 -19.15
C SER A 47 -4.63 2.74 -19.37
N LEU A 48 -3.82 3.31 -18.47
CA LEU A 48 -3.27 4.65 -18.63
C LEU A 48 -2.38 4.75 -19.88
N GLY A 49 -1.49 3.78 -20.10
CA GLY A 49 -0.66 3.71 -21.31
C GLY A 49 -1.52 3.68 -22.58
N GLN A 50 -2.55 2.84 -22.59
CA GLN A 50 -3.51 2.77 -23.69
C GLN A 50 -4.23 4.11 -23.94
N SER A 51 -4.68 4.80 -22.88
CA SER A 51 -5.34 6.10 -23.03
C SER A 51 -4.38 7.17 -23.60
N LEU A 52 -3.12 7.16 -23.20
CA LEU A 52 -2.09 8.06 -23.73
C LEU A 52 -1.84 7.81 -25.23
N ASP A 53 -1.68 6.56 -25.65
CA ASP A 53 -1.54 6.20 -27.07
C ASP A 53 -2.79 6.59 -27.89
N GLN A 54 -3.99 6.42 -27.32
CA GLN A 54 -5.23 6.86 -27.98
C GLN A 54 -5.30 8.37 -28.17
N LEU A 55 -4.82 9.15 -27.20
CA LEU A 55 -4.72 10.60 -27.32
C LEU A 55 -3.66 11.00 -28.35
N ALA A 56 -2.51 10.33 -28.38
CA ALA A 56 -1.48 10.54 -29.39
C ALA A 56 -2.04 10.34 -30.81
N GLU A 57 -2.73 9.22 -31.04
CA GLU A 57 -3.38 8.90 -32.31
C GLU A 57 -4.50 9.89 -32.66
N TRP A 58 -5.21 10.41 -31.67
CA TRP A 58 -6.20 11.47 -31.89
C TRP A 58 -5.52 12.76 -32.38
N HIS A 59 -4.43 13.19 -31.74
CA HIS A 59 -3.67 14.37 -32.14
C HIS A 59 -3.13 14.22 -33.57
N HIS A 60 -2.50 13.08 -33.87
CA HIS A 60 -1.95 12.79 -35.19
C HIS A 60 -3.03 12.84 -36.29
N ARG A 61 -4.17 12.18 -36.09
CA ARG A 61 -5.29 12.20 -37.06
C ARG A 61 -5.93 13.57 -37.27
N ASN A 62 -5.81 14.47 -36.30
CA ASN A 62 -6.43 15.79 -36.35
C ASN A 62 -5.44 16.93 -36.66
N ALA A 63 -4.16 16.62 -36.90
CA ALA A 63 -3.10 17.61 -37.08
C ALA A 63 -3.38 18.59 -38.24
N ASP A 64 -3.94 18.11 -39.35
CA ASP A 64 -4.26 18.97 -40.51
C ASP A 64 -5.38 19.98 -40.24
N ARG A 65 -6.17 19.76 -39.19
CA ARG A 65 -7.25 20.66 -38.76
C ARG A 65 -6.78 21.67 -37.72
N ALA A 66 -5.59 21.50 -37.16
CA ALA A 66 -5.07 22.32 -36.07
C ALA A 66 -4.67 23.72 -36.56
N VAL A 67 -5.03 24.73 -35.77
CA VAL A 67 -4.76 26.15 -36.01
C VAL A 67 -4.45 26.78 -34.65
N THR A 68 -3.43 27.62 -34.56
CA THR A 68 -3.16 28.39 -33.32
C THR A 68 -4.21 29.49 -33.09
N ASP A 69 -4.27 30.05 -31.88
CA ASP A 69 -5.13 31.21 -31.57
C ASP A 69 -4.88 32.44 -32.46
N THR A 70 -3.68 32.56 -33.04
CA THR A 70 -3.32 33.63 -33.99
C THR A 70 -3.66 33.30 -35.45
N GLY A 71 -4.27 32.15 -35.74
CA GLY A 71 -4.66 31.72 -37.08
C GLY A 71 -3.62 30.93 -37.88
N SER A 72 -2.43 30.65 -37.32
CA SER A 72 -1.38 29.88 -38.02
C SER A 72 -1.73 28.38 -38.10
N ARG A 73 -2.00 27.89 -39.32
CA ARG A 73 -2.20 26.45 -39.59
C ARG A 73 -0.91 25.65 -39.49
N ASP A 74 0.18 26.19 -40.01
CA ASP A 74 1.45 25.46 -40.04
C ASP A 74 2.03 25.26 -38.63
N ALA A 75 1.91 26.27 -37.76
CA ALA A 75 2.27 26.13 -36.35
C ALA A 75 1.29 25.20 -35.61
N GLY A 76 -0.02 25.31 -35.87
CA GLY A 76 -1.03 24.44 -35.27
C GLY A 76 -0.79 22.96 -35.56
N ARG A 77 -0.51 22.64 -36.83
CA ARG A 77 -0.15 21.28 -37.25
C ARG A 77 1.11 20.78 -36.56
N ARG A 78 2.15 21.61 -36.46
CA ARG A 78 3.40 21.26 -35.76
C ARG A 78 3.14 20.95 -34.28
N TYR A 79 2.39 21.78 -33.57
CA TYR A 79 2.05 21.51 -32.16
C TYR A 79 1.19 20.26 -31.97
N ALA A 80 0.28 19.96 -32.91
CA ALA A 80 -0.51 18.74 -32.83
C ALA A 80 0.37 17.48 -32.99
N VAL A 81 1.35 17.52 -33.90
CA VAL A 81 2.32 16.41 -34.07
C VAL A 81 3.23 16.29 -32.85
N GLU A 82 3.77 17.40 -32.35
CA GLU A 82 4.62 17.42 -31.15
C GLU A 82 3.89 16.83 -29.94
N ALA A 83 2.63 17.21 -29.72
CA ALA A 83 1.81 16.63 -28.65
C ALA A 83 1.55 15.13 -28.86
N ALA A 84 1.41 14.66 -30.10
CA ALA A 84 1.24 13.24 -30.38
C ALA A 84 2.50 12.44 -30.02
N ASP A 85 3.68 12.95 -30.42
CA ASP A 85 4.96 12.32 -30.13
C ASP A 85 5.20 12.24 -28.60
N ASP A 86 5.00 13.35 -27.88
CA ASP A 86 5.15 13.40 -26.42
C ASP A 86 4.21 12.43 -25.69
N LEU A 87 2.96 12.29 -26.15
CA LEU A 87 1.98 11.37 -25.57
C LEU A 87 2.34 9.91 -25.83
N HIS A 88 2.88 9.59 -27.00
CA HIS A 88 3.37 8.25 -27.32
C HIS A 88 4.61 7.88 -26.49
N ASP A 89 5.53 8.82 -26.32
CA ASP A 89 6.68 8.66 -25.43
C ASP A 89 6.23 8.45 -23.98
N ALA A 90 5.22 9.20 -23.52
CA ALA A 90 4.63 9.01 -22.20
C ALA A 90 4.01 7.62 -22.04
N ALA A 91 3.29 7.10 -23.05
CA ALA A 91 2.74 5.74 -23.03
C ALA A 91 3.86 4.68 -22.91
N THR A 92 4.95 4.86 -23.66
CA THR A 92 6.14 4.00 -23.58
C THR A 92 6.78 4.03 -22.19
N LEU A 93 6.86 5.20 -21.55
CA LEU A 93 7.36 5.35 -20.19
C LEU A 93 6.45 4.68 -19.17
N VAL A 94 5.12 4.79 -19.32
CA VAL A 94 4.15 4.13 -18.44
C VAL A 94 4.27 2.61 -18.52
N GLU A 95 4.48 2.03 -19.71
CA GLU A 95 4.70 0.59 -19.84
C GLU A 95 6.00 0.14 -19.14
N ARG A 96 7.05 0.96 -19.17
CA ARG A 96 8.28 0.67 -18.38
C ARG A 96 8.02 0.72 -16.88
N VAL A 97 7.23 1.69 -16.40
CA VAL A 97 6.83 1.76 -14.99
C VAL A 97 6.02 0.52 -14.60
N ARG A 98 5.08 0.12 -15.45
CA ARG A 98 4.27 -1.09 -15.24
C ARG A 98 5.13 -2.34 -15.12
N ALA A 99 6.12 -2.53 -15.99
CA ALA A 99 7.03 -3.67 -15.91
C ALA A 99 7.79 -3.73 -14.57
N VAL A 100 8.20 -2.57 -14.03
CA VAL A 100 8.84 -2.49 -12.70
C VAL A 100 7.84 -2.83 -11.59
N VAL A 101 6.59 -2.38 -11.70
CA VAL A 101 5.52 -2.71 -10.75
C VAL A 101 5.18 -4.20 -10.79
N ASP A 102 5.14 -4.82 -11.97
CA ASP A 102 4.89 -6.26 -12.14
C ASP A 102 6.00 -7.09 -11.49
N GLU A 103 7.26 -6.68 -11.62
CA GLU A 103 8.37 -7.34 -10.93
C GLU A 103 8.24 -7.20 -9.40
N ALA A 104 7.92 -6.01 -8.90
CA ALA A 104 7.67 -5.80 -7.48
C ALA A 104 6.49 -6.63 -6.97
N TRP A 105 5.43 -6.75 -7.77
CA TRP A 105 4.26 -7.57 -7.47
C TRP A 105 4.60 -9.05 -7.37
N ASN A 106 5.40 -9.57 -8.31
CA ASN A 106 5.90 -10.94 -8.32
C ASN A 106 6.78 -11.23 -7.09
N VAL A 107 7.64 -10.29 -6.69
CA VAL A 107 8.45 -10.42 -5.46
C VAL A 107 7.56 -10.38 -4.23
N ASN A 108 6.58 -9.46 -4.18
CA ASN A 108 5.64 -9.34 -3.06
C ASN A 108 4.86 -10.65 -2.81
N GLY A 109 4.46 -11.34 -3.88
CA GLY A 109 3.78 -12.64 -3.79
C GLY A 109 4.59 -13.75 -3.13
N ARG A 110 5.90 -13.56 -2.92
CA ARG A 110 6.79 -14.53 -2.24
C ARG A 110 6.95 -14.23 -0.73
N ILE A 111 6.42 -13.11 -0.25
CA ILE A 111 6.57 -12.70 1.15
C ILE A 111 5.51 -13.39 2.01
N ALA A 112 5.95 -14.13 3.01
CA ALA A 112 5.07 -14.65 4.06
C ALA A 112 5.02 -13.65 5.22
N TRP A 113 3.97 -12.83 5.25
CA TRP A 113 3.74 -11.87 6.33
C TRP A 113 3.20 -12.59 7.57
N HIS A 114 3.88 -12.42 8.71
CA HIS A 114 3.38 -12.88 10.00
C HIS A 114 2.62 -11.76 10.71
N PRO A 115 1.59 -12.07 11.51
CA PRO A 115 0.93 -11.08 12.35
C PRO A 115 1.94 -10.34 13.21
N ALA A 116 1.70 -9.04 13.46
CA ALA A 116 2.54 -8.26 14.35
C ALA A 116 2.65 -8.98 15.71
N PRO A 117 3.86 -9.03 16.31
CA PRO A 117 4.04 -9.68 17.60
C PRO A 117 3.11 -9.06 18.63
N GLN A 118 2.29 -9.89 19.28
CA GLN A 118 1.40 -9.42 20.34
C GLN A 118 2.25 -8.84 21.48
N PRO A 119 1.84 -7.71 22.09
CA PRO A 119 2.51 -7.20 23.27
C PRO A 119 2.59 -8.30 24.31
N THR A 120 3.80 -8.71 24.68
CA THR A 120 3.99 -9.72 25.72
C THR A 120 3.50 -9.13 27.04
N THR A 121 2.30 -9.51 27.49
CA THR A 121 1.89 -9.26 28.87
C THR A 121 2.92 -9.96 29.77
N PRO A 122 3.56 -9.25 30.72
CA PRO A 122 4.49 -9.90 31.64
C PRO A 122 3.77 -11.06 32.33
N ARG A 123 4.26 -12.29 32.13
CA ARG A 123 3.74 -13.46 32.84
C ARG A 123 3.88 -13.16 34.33
N PRO A 124 2.81 -13.22 35.14
CA PRO A 124 2.95 -12.96 36.56
C PRO A 124 3.97 -13.96 37.10
N VAL A 125 5.10 -13.43 37.58
CA VAL A 125 6.08 -14.23 38.31
C VAL A 125 5.32 -14.85 39.47
N ARG A 126 5.18 -16.18 39.44
CA ARG A 126 4.60 -16.92 40.55
C ARG A 126 5.54 -16.70 41.72
N ARG A 127 5.22 -15.75 42.60
CA ARG A 127 5.92 -15.57 43.87
C ARG A 127 5.88 -16.94 44.55
N LEU A 128 7.05 -17.56 44.68
CA LEU A 128 7.20 -18.72 45.56
C LEU A 128 6.63 -18.29 46.91
N ALA A 129 5.69 -19.06 47.43
CA ALA A 129 5.11 -18.79 48.74
C ALA A 129 6.26 -18.65 49.76
N GLU A 130 6.15 -17.67 50.65
CA GLU A 130 7.11 -17.50 51.74
C GLU A 130 7.22 -18.83 52.51
N PRO A 131 8.43 -19.26 52.90
CA PRO A 131 8.60 -20.50 53.66
C PRO A 131 7.75 -20.40 54.94
N SER A 132 6.71 -21.22 55.01
CA SER A 132 5.85 -21.35 56.18
C SER A 132 6.72 -21.58 57.41
N LEU A 133 6.68 -20.64 58.37
CA LEU A 133 7.22 -20.80 59.72
C LEU A 133 6.33 -21.76 60.52
N PHE A 134 6.18 -23.00 60.05
CA PHE A 134 5.61 -24.09 60.84
C PHE A 134 6.78 -24.90 61.42
N GLY A 135 7.29 -24.46 62.56
CA GLY A 135 8.35 -25.18 63.26
C GLY A 135 9.25 -24.37 64.18
N ALA A 136 8.74 -23.37 64.90
CA ALA A 136 9.47 -22.73 66.00
C ALA A 136 8.79 -23.04 67.34
N GLY A 137 8.54 -24.32 67.61
CA GLY A 137 8.18 -24.80 68.94
C GLY A 137 9.44 -25.22 69.69
N ALA A 138 10.01 -24.33 70.48
CA ALA A 138 11.07 -24.70 71.43
C ALA A 138 10.44 -25.47 72.62
N PRO A 139 11.00 -26.61 73.06
CA PRO A 139 10.47 -27.32 74.21
C PRO A 139 10.87 -26.61 75.51
N GLN A 140 9.88 -26.14 76.27
CA GLN A 140 10.06 -25.67 77.65
C GLN A 140 10.45 -26.88 78.52
N ARG A 141 11.72 -26.96 78.95
CA ARG A 141 12.16 -27.96 79.94
C ARG A 141 11.58 -27.57 81.30
N GLN A 142 10.62 -28.35 81.79
CA GLN A 142 10.20 -28.31 83.20
C GLN A 142 11.33 -28.87 84.06
N ALA A 143 11.86 -28.02 84.96
CA ALA A 143 12.71 -28.47 86.04
C ALA A 143 11.83 -29.18 87.09
N VAL A 144 12.12 -30.45 87.31
CA VAL A 144 11.62 -31.22 88.45
C VAL A 144 12.68 -31.11 89.55
N ASP A 145 12.43 -30.26 90.54
CA ASP A 145 13.17 -30.31 91.80
C ASP A 145 12.32 -31.05 92.84
N GLY A 146 12.91 -32.12 93.37
CA GLY A 146 12.31 -33.02 94.33
C GLY A 146 12.44 -32.55 95.78
N LEU A 147 11.40 -32.89 96.55
CA LEU A 147 11.40 -33.42 97.91
C LEU A 147 12.59 -33.10 98.84
N ALA A 148 12.33 -32.38 99.93
CA ALA A 148 12.86 -32.73 101.25
C ALA A 148 11.96 -32.20 102.38
N ARG A 149 11.34 -33.17 103.09
CA ARG A 149 10.87 -33.23 104.50
C ARG A 149 9.82 -32.24 105.00
#